data_AF-A0A2G6LT81-F1
#
_entry.id   AF-A0A2G6LT81-F1
#
_cell.length_a   1.000
_cell.length_b   1.000
_cell.length_c   1.000
_cell.angle_alpha   90.00
_cell.angle_beta   90.00
_cell.angle_gamma   90.00
#
_symmetry.space_group_name_H-M   'P 1'
#
loop_
_entity.id
_entity.type
_entity.pdbx_description
1 polymer ?
#
loop_
_entity_poly.entity_id
_entity_poly.type
_entity_poly.pdbx_seq_one_letter_code
_entity_poly.pdbx_strand_id
1 'polypeptide(L)'
;MKKIPNLFDYATSELSQDAFLTWLIHWSDKDFEKQDKVLNACAIDFVQQLLGKDENFTIESIKVGRQWKNIDVWALVNDTYFLIIEDKKGTKEHSNQLSRYAEVAKEYYQNSDIEVKLVYFKMEEQSSYNEVEKANYFSFTRAKMLTLLERYINDIENNIVLDYYQNLKSLDQSLKAYLSLPLEKWEWYQWQGFYTEIQKTLGTGDWDYVANKSGGFLGFWWHWKTGSFNGTKFQYYLQLEQDKLVFKLYVEEESNRREVRDFYAHRLLEKAKELNIELTQFGRLGKYMSIAKLNTEYRIINEKGLLDFSLTIENLKKIMNLLDKLEIS
;
A
#
# COMPACT_ATOMS: atom_id res chain seq x y z
N MET A 1 4.67 -28.08 -19.03
CA MET A 1 6.00 -27.53 -19.41
C MET A 1 6.64 -26.96 -18.16
N LYS A 2 7.97 -27.04 -18.01
CA LYS A 2 8.67 -26.42 -16.87
C LYS A 2 8.61 -24.90 -17.03
N LYS A 3 8.30 -24.16 -15.95
CA LYS A 3 8.37 -22.69 -15.93
C LYS A 3 9.84 -22.29 -16.14
N ILE A 4 10.09 -21.28 -16.99
CA ILE A 4 11.42 -20.68 -17.11
C ILE A 4 11.78 -20.07 -15.74
N PRO A 5 12.96 -20.37 -15.17
CA PRO A 5 13.39 -19.76 -13.92
C PRO A 5 13.51 -18.23 -14.06
N ASN A 6 13.08 -17.50 -13.04
CA ASN A 6 13.15 -16.05 -12.99
C ASN A 6 14.07 -15.62 -11.84
N LEU A 7 15.01 -14.69 -12.09
CA LEU A 7 15.98 -14.22 -11.09
C LEU A 7 15.30 -13.69 -9.82
N PHE A 8 14.20 -12.94 -9.96
CA PHE A 8 13.48 -12.30 -8.86
C PHE A 8 12.53 -13.24 -8.11
N ASP A 9 12.37 -14.49 -8.56
CA ASP A 9 11.77 -15.55 -7.73
C ASP A 9 12.70 -15.88 -6.53
N TYR A 10 14.01 -15.59 -6.63
CA TYR A 10 15.01 -15.82 -5.57
C TYR A 10 15.57 -14.52 -4.97
N ALA A 11 15.65 -13.45 -5.76
CA ALA A 11 16.14 -12.14 -5.32
C ALA A 11 15.02 -11.30 -4.68
N THR A 12 14.45 -11.80 -3.57
CA THR A 12 13.19 -11.29 -3.01
C THR A 12 13.34 -10.11 -2.04
N SER A 13 14.56 -9.72 -1.68
CA SER A 13 14.85 -8.64 -0.72
C SER A 13 14.77 -7.25 -1.35
N GLU A 14 14.53 -6.22 -0.53
CA GLU A 14 14.64 -4.81 -0.92
C GLU A 14 16.04 -4.51 -1.48
N LEU A 15 17.11 -5.10 -0.91
CA LEU A 15 18.48 -4.97 -1.46
C LEU A 15 18.65 -5.44 -2.92
N SER A 16 17.82 -6.39 -3.37
CA SER A 16 17.84 -6.85 -4.77
C SER A 16 17.16 -5.86 -5.69
N GLN A 17 16.12 -5.18 -5.19
CA GLN A 17 15.45 -4.08 -5.86
C GLN A 17 16.34 -2.84 -5.93
N ASP A 18 17.04 -2.46 -4.85
CA ASP A 18 18.07 -1.41 -4.89
C ASP A 18 19.09 -1.65 -6.01
N ALA A 19 19.55 -2.90 -6.11
CA ALA A 19 20.54 -3.31 -7.11
C ALA A 19 19.99 -3.16 -8.52
N PHE A 20 18.76 -3.62 -8.77
CA PHE A 20 18.10 -3.47 -10.06
C PHE A 20 17.88 -2.00 -10.42
N LEU A 21 17.36 -1.18 -9.51
CA LEU A 21 17.12 0.24 -9.74
C LEU A 21 18.42 0.98 -10.05
N THR A 22 19.47 0.73 -9.27
CA THR A 22 20.82 1.29 -9.50
C THR A 22 21.35 0.88 -10.87
N TRP A 23 21.24 -0.41 -11.20
CA TRP A 23 21.68 -0.96 -12.47
C TRP A 23 20.93 -0.35 -13.66
N LEU A 24 19.60 -0.24 -13.57
CA LEU A 24 18.78 0.37 -14.63
C LEU A 24 19.09 1.85 -14.79
N ILE A 25 19.26 2.61 -13.70
CA ILE A 25 19.66 4.01 -13.77
C ILE A 25 21.03 4.15 -14.45
N HIS A 26 21.99 3.26 -14.15
CA HIS A 26 23.31 3.30 -14.80
C HIS A 26 23.22 3.13 -16.32
N TRP A 27 22.28 2.31 -16.80
CA TRP A 27 22.05 2.13 -18.25
C TRP A 27 21.62 3.41 -18.96
N SER A 28 21.22 4.48 -18.25
CA SER A 28 20.90 5.76 -18.87
C SER A 28 22.14 6.57 -19.26
N ASP A 29 23.35 6.09 -18.96
CA ASP A 29 24.58 6.71 -19.45
C ASP A 29 24.63 6.57 -20.99
N LYS A 30 24.85 7.69 -21.68
CA LYS A 30 24.92 7.75 -23.15
C LYS A 30 26.00 6.83 -23.72
N ASP A 31 27.03 6.51 -22.94
CA ASP A 31 28.10 5.61 -23.36
C ASP A 31 27.63 4.16 -23.56
N PHE A 32 26.42 3.81 -23.08
CA PHE A 32 25.77 2.51 -23.27
C PHE A 32 24.79 2.45 -24.45
N GLU A 33 24.50 3.56 -25.14
CA GLU A 33 23.54 3.59 -26.25
C GLU A 33 23.93 2.62 -27.39
N LYS A 34 25.23 2.49 -27.67
CA LYS A 34 25.73 1.64 -28.76
C LYS A 34 25.68 0.15 -28.43
N GLN A 35 25.61 -0.20 -27.15
CA GLN A 35 25.67 -1.55 -26.62
C GLN A 35 24.26 -2.15 -26.58
N ASP A 36 23.29 -1.37 -26.10
CA ASP A 36 21.87 -1.72 -26.12
C ASP A 36 21.02 -0.45 -26.17
N LYS A 37 20.64 -0.07 -27.39
CA LYS A 37 19.88 1.16 -27.64
C LYS A 37 18.52 1.15 -26.97
N VAL A 38 17.84 0.01 -26.94
CA VAL A 38 16.47 -0.09 -26.39
C VAL A 38 16.51 -0.03 -24.86
N LEU A 39 17.45 -0.74 -24.24
CA LEU A 39 17.64 -0.69 -22.79
C LEU A 39 18.09 0.69 -22.33
N ASN A 40 19.02 1.33 -23.06
CA ASN A 40 19.44 2.70 -22.78
C ASN A 40 18.26 3.68 -22.86
N ALA A 41 17.44 3.61 -23.90
CA ALA A 41 16.24 4.44 -24.02
C ALA A 41 15.24 4.21 -22.87
N CYS A 42 14.99 2.96 -22.50
CA CYS A 42 14.17 2.60 -21.34
C CYS A 42 14.71 3.20 -20.03
N ALA A 43 16.03 3.16 -19.84
CA ALA A 43 16.70 3.72 -18.67
C ALA A 43 16.64 5.25 -18.63
N ILE A 44 16.83 5.92 -19.77
CA ILE A 44 16.70 7.38 -19.90
C ILE A 44 15.28 7.82 -19.50
N ASP A 45 14.26 7.17 -20.06
CA ASP A 45 12.85 7.45 -19.75
C ASP A 45 12.55 7.22 -18.26
N PHE A 46 13.14 6.19 -17.65
CA PHE A 46 13.03 5.97 -16.21
C PHE A 46 13.62 7.13 -15.41
N VAL A 47 14.85 7.55 -15.70
CA VAL A 47 15.48 8.67 -15.00
C VAL A 47 14.71 9.99 -15.23
N GLN A 48 14.24 10.26 -16.45
CA GLN A 48 13.43 11.43 -16.77
C GLN A 48 12.16 11.49 -15.90
N GLN A 49 11.44 10.37 -15.77
CA GLN A 49 10.24 10.32 -14.91
C GLN A 49 10.55 10.51 -13.42
N LEU A 50 11.66 9.96 -12.92
CA LEU A 50 12.09 10.16 -11.53
C LEU A 50 12.43 11.63 -11.24
N LEU A 51 12.98 12.34 -12.23
CA LEU A 51 13.31 13.76 -12.13
C LEU A 51 12.11 14.69 -12.40
N GLY A 52 10.99 14.16 -12.89
CA GLY A 52 9.85 14.96 -13.36
C GLY A 52 10.17 15.77 -14.61
N LYS A 53 10.96 15.20 -15.53
CA LYS A 53 11.37 15.79 -16.80
C LYS A 53 10.69 15.08 -17.97
N ASP A 54 10.57 15.79 -19.09
CA ASP A 54 10.06 15.25 -20.34
C ASP A 54 11.19 14.70 -21.23
N GLU A 55 10.81 14.17 -22.39
CA GLU A 55 11.69 13.53 -23.37
C GLU A 55 12.79 14.45 -23.94
N ASN A 56 12.63 15.79 -23.84
CA ASN A 56 13.64 16.75 -24.30
C ASN A 56 14.82 16.89 -23.32
N PHE A 57 14.72 16.33 -22.11
CA PHE A 57 15.81 16.35 -21.15
C PHE A 57 16.89 15.31 -21.48
N THR A 58 18.04 15.78 -21.94
CA THR A 58 19.18 14.90 -22.26
C THR A 58 20.01 14.57 -21.02
N ILE A 59 20.40 13.30 -20.87
CA ILE A 59 21.34 12.84 -19.84
C ILE A 59 22.75 12.81 -20.46
N GLU A 60 23.56 13.79 -20.12
CA GLU A 60 24.93 13.96 -20.60
C GLU A 60 25.97 13.30 -19.71
N SER A 61 25.69 13.23 -18.40
CA SER A 61 26.52 12.52 -17.42
C SER A 61 25.65 11.94 -16.32
N ILE A 62 26.06 10.78 -15.79
CA ILE A 62 25.40 10.18 -14.63
C ILE A 62 26.43 9.50 -13.71
N LYS A 63 26.26 9.71 -12.41
CA LYS A 63 26.93 8.92 -11.37
C LYS A 63 25.84 8.28 -10.55
N VAL A 64 25.93 6.98 -10.31
CA VAL A 64 24.90 6.24 -9.57
C VAL A 64 25.54 5.38 -8.49
N GLY A 65 24.84 5.20 -7.38
CA GLY A 65 25.28 4.32 -6.32
C GLY A 65 24.16 3.98 -5.36
N ARG A 66 24.55 3.29 -4.28
CA ARG A 66 23.64 2.77 -3.26
C ARG A 66 24.11 3.13 -1.87
N GLN A 67 23.20 3.08 -0.91
CA GLN A 67 23.49 3.10 0.53
C GLN A 67 24.31 4.33 0.98
N TRP A 68 24.19 5.46 0.26
CA TRP A 68 24.82 6.71 0.67
C TRP A 68 24.07 7.29 1.87
N LYS A 69 24.74 7.36 3.03
CA LYS A 69 24.12 7.79 4.29
C LYS A 69 22.84 7.01 4.65
N ASN A 70 22.79 5.72 4.29
CA ASN A 70 21.65 4.80 4.45
C ASN A 70 20.43 5.07 3.55
N ILE A 71 20.58 5.88 2.50
CA ILE A 71 19.59 6.02 1.43
C ILE A 71 19.81 4.89 0.44
N ASP A 72 18.75 4.20 0.05
CA ASP A 72 18.82 2.94 -0.70
C ASP A 72 19.53 3.10 -2.05
N VAL A 73 19.10 4.07 -2.87
CA VAL A 73 19.68 4.38 -4.19
C VAL A 73 19.84 5.90 -4.35
N TRP A 74 20.92 6.32 -5.01
CA TRP A 74 21.14 7.71 -5.38
C TRP A 74 21.73 7.84 -6.79
N ALA A 75 21.48 8.98 -7.43
CA ALA A 75 22.11 9.35 -8.69
C ALA A 75 22.38 10.86 -8.76
N LEU A 76 23.54 11.24 -9.31
CA LEU A 76 23.85 12.61 -9.70
C LEU A 76 23.80 12.69 -11.23
N VAL A 77 22.83 13.43 -11.75
CA VAL A 77 22.54 13.55 -13.19
C VAL A 77 22.94 14.94 -13.68
N ASN A 78 23.77 15.00 -14.73
CA ASN A 78 24.30 16.21 -15.36
C ASN A 78 24.98 17.19 -14.38
N ASP A 79 25.49 16.69 -13.25
CA ASP A 79 25.94 17.49 -12.10
C ASP A 79 24.94 18.61 -11.70
N THR A 80 23.65 18.40 -11.97
CA THR A 80 22.55 19.36 -11.78
C THR A 80 21.46 18.81 -10.86
N TYR A 81 21.17 17.52 -10.94
CA TYR A 81 20.12 16.88 -10.14
C TYR A 81 20.71 15.78 -9.26
N PHE A 82 20.51 15.88 -7.95
CA PHE A 82 20.79 14.78 -7.03
C PHE A 82 19.50 14.06 -6.67
N LEU A 83 19.29 12.92 -7.31
CA LEU A 83 18.18 12.02 -7.08
C LEU A 83 18.50 11.10 -5.91
N ILE A 84 17.59 11.01 -4.95
CA ILE A 84 17.58 9.96 -3.94
C ILE A 84 16.28 9.16 -4.05
N ILE A 85 16.40 7.85 -3.88
CA ILE A 85 15.29 6.92 -3.91
C ILE A 85 15.31 6.14 -2.60
N GLU A 86 14.23 6.24 -1.84
CA GLU A 86 13.92 5.29 -0.77
C GLU A 86 13.10 4.16 -1.38
N ASP A 87 13.60 2.92 -1.27
CA ASP A 87 12.93 1.74 -1.77
C ASP A 87 12.14 1.05 -0.67
N LYS A 88 10.91 0.66 -1.00
CA LYS A 88 10.08 -0.16 -0.12
C LYS A 88 9.35 -1.21 -0.95
N LYS A 89 9.53 -2.48 -0.59
CA LYS A 89 8.81 -3.57 -1.24
C LYS A 89 7.45 -3.77 -0.56
N GLY A 90 7.44 -4.47 0.57
CA GLY A 90 6.22 -4.78 1.35
C GLY A 90 6.05 -3.92 2.61
N THR A 91 7.13 -3.30 3.11
CA THR A 91 7.09 -2.49 4.34
C THR A 91 6.66 -1.06 4.07
N LYS A 92 6.24 -0.35 5.13
CA LYS A 92 5.98 1.10 5.09
C LYS A 92 7.18 1.84 5.66
N GLU A 93 7.29 3.12 5.32
CA GLU A 93 8.19 4.04 5.99
C GLU A 93 7.89 4.13 7.50
N HIS A 94 8.93 4.18 8.32
CA HIS A 94 8.81 4.30 9.76
C HIS A 94 9.79 5.34 10.31
N SER A 95 9.58 5.77 11.56
CA SER A 95 10.57 6.53 12.33
C SER A 95 11.05 7.85 11.69
N ASN A 96 10.17 8.57 10.99
CA ASN A 96 10.48 9.83 10.30
C ASN A 96 11.66 9.74 9.31
N GLN A 97 11.91 8.53 8.78
CA GLN A 97 13.06 8.23 7.92
C GLN A 97 13.11 9.12 6.68
N LEU A 98 11.97 9.33 6.01
CA LEU A 98 11.87 10.12 4.79
C LEU A 98 12.31 11.58 5.00
N SER A 99 11.82 12.21 6.07
CA SER A 99 12.19 13.60 6.42
C SER A 99 13.68 13.71 6.72
N ARG A 100 14.23 12.79 7.51
CA ARG A 100 15.66 12.76 7.83
C ARG A 100 16.53 12.62 6.58
N TYR A 101 16.15 11.75 5.65
CA TYR A 101 16.90 11.55 4.40
C TYR A 101 16.81 12.76 3.47
N ALA A 102 15.64 13.40 3.41
CA ALA A 102 15.48 14.64 2.66
C ALA A 102 16.35 15.77 3.21
N GLU A 103 16.39 15.96 4.54
CA GLU A 103 17.25 16.93 5.20
C GLU A 103 18.73 16.65 4.92
N VAL A 104 19.17 15.40 5.11
CA VAL A 104 20.55 14.97 4.87
C VAL A 104 21.02 15.23 3.44
N ALA A 105 20.17 15.02 2.44
CA ALA A 105 20.49 15.29 1.04
C ALA A 105 20.52 16.79 0.73
N LYS A 106 19.54 17.56 1.23
CA LYS A 106 19.47 19.01 1.05
C LYS A 106 20.65 19.73 1.71
N GLU A 107 21.01 19.35 2.93
CA GLU A 107 22.16 19.91 3.65
C GLU A 107 23.49 19.65 2.93
N TYR A 108 23.64 18.47 2.31
CA TYR A 108 24.85 18.11 1.59
C TYR A 108 25.09 18.99 0.36
N TYR A 109 24.02 19.43 -0.31
CA TYR A 109 24.08 20.29 -1.50
C TYR A 109 23.65 21.75 -1.26
N GLN A 110 23.50 22.17 0.00
CA GLN A 110 22.95 23.50 0.37
C GLN A 110 23.73 24.70 -0.20
N ASN A 111 25.02 24.52 -0.51
CA ASN A 111 25.91 25.56 -1.06
C ASN A 111 26.25 25.31 -2.54
N SER A 112 25.38 24.63 -3.27
CA SER A 112 25.55 24.32 -4.70
C SER A 112 24.24 24.58 -5.45
N ASP A 113 24.33 24.68 -6.78
CA ASP A 113 23.15 24.80 -7.65
C ASP A 113 22.46 23.45 -7.94
N ILE A 114 22.84 22.39 -7.22
CA ILE A 114 22.29 21.04 -7.42
C ILE A 114 20.90 20.94 -6.80
N GLU A 115 19.91 20.59 -7.60
CA GLU A 115 18.55 20.36 -7.16
C GLU A 115 18.38 18.93 -6.63
N VAL A 116 17.92 18.79 -5.38
CA VAL A 116 17.63 17.48 -4.78
C VAL A 116 16.24 17.00 -5.20
N LYS A 117 16.17 15.80 -5.78
CA LYS A 117 14.92 15.09 -6.12
C LYS A 117 14.71 13.91 -5.17
N LEU A 118 13.52 13.83 -4.60
CA LEU A 118 13.15 12.83 -3.59
C LEU A 118 12.13 11.87 -4.20
N VAL A 119 12.44 10.57 -4.27
CA VAL A 119 11.52 9.55 -4.79
C VAL A 119 11.29 8.46 -3.75
N TYR A 120 10.01 8.10 -3.56
CA TYR A 120 9.61 6.94 -2.79
C TYR A 120 9.16 5.87 -3.78
N PHE A 121 9.97 4.83 -3.93
CA PHE A 121 9.68 3.73 -4.85
C PHE A 121 8.95 2.61 -4.10
N LYS A 122 7.74 2.27 -4.55
CA LYS A 122 6.85 1.34 -3.84
C LYS A 122 6.31 0.23 -4.74
N MET A 123 6.70 -1.02 -4.44
CA MET A 123 6.34 -2.19 -5.25
C MET A 123 4.99 -2.82 -4.87
N GLU A 124 4.76 -3.12 -3.58
CA GLU A 124 3.49 -3.67 -3.08
C GLU A 124 2.53 -2.55 -2.66
N GLU A 125 1.25 -2.88 -2.50
CA GLU A 125 0.23 -1.89 -2.10
C GLU A 125 0.48 -1.38 -0.67
N GLN A 126 0.06 -0.14 -0.40
CA GLN A 126 0.08 0.49 0.92
C GLN A 126 -1.15 1.37 1.03
N SER A 127 -1.83 1.31 2.18
CA SER A 127 -3.11 2.01 2.37
C SER A 127 -2.98 3.54 2.36
N SER A 128 -1.87 4.09 2.83
CA SER A 128 -1.71 5.54 3.00
C SER A 128 -0.32 6.00 2.61
N TYR A 129 -0.25 7.10 1.87
CA TYR A 129 1.00 7.77 1.48
C TYR A 129 1.18 9.12 2.19
N ASN A 130 0.42 9.37 3.27
CA ASN A 130 0.40 10.68 3.94
C ASN A 130 1.79 11.14 4.41
N GLU A 131 2.62 10.24 4.95
CA GLU A 131 3.97 10.62 5.40
C GLU A 131 4.93 10.86 4.21
N VAL A 132 4.74 10.13 3.10
CA VAL A 132 5.45 10.34 1.84
C VAL A 132 5.14 11.74 1.27
N GLU A 133 3.86 12.10 1.23
CA GLU A 133 3.38 13.41 0.79
C GLU A 133 3.87 14.54 1.70
N LYS A 134 3.77 14.38 3.02
CA LYS A 134 4.30 15.36 4.00
C LYS A 134 5.80 15.57 3.85
N ALA A 135 6.55 14.53 3.52
CA ALA A 135 7.99 14.62 3.28
C ALA A 135 8.35 15.17 1.88
N ASN A 136 7.36 15.47 1.03
CA ASN A 136 7.53 15.94 -0.35
C ASN A 136 8.27 14.95 -1.27
N TYR A 137 8.06 13.65 -1.07
CA TYR A 137 8.59 12.62 -1.96
C TYR A 137 7.63 12.38 -3.13
N PHE A 138 8.19 12.23 -4.33
CA PHE A 138 7.45 11.74 -5.48
C PHE A 138 7.25 10.24 -5.37
N SER A 139 5.98 9.79 -5.32
CA SER A 139 5.67 8.36 -5.29
C SER A 139 5.81 7.73 -6.68
N PHE A 140 6.74 6.79 -6.81
CA PHE A 140 6.90 5.96 -8.00
C PHE A 140 6.44 4.53 -7.70
N THR A 141 5.31 4.12 -8.28
CA THR A 141 4.66 2.85 -7.93
C THR A 141 4.96 1.75 -8.95
N ARG A 142 4.72 0.49 -8.57
CA ARG A 142 4.71 -0.65 -9.49
C ARG A 142 3.88 -0.40 -10.76
N ALA A 143 2.73 0.27 -10.66
CA ALA A 143 1.91 0.58 -11.82
C ALA A 143 2.64 1.52 -12.80
N LYS A 144 3.33 2.56 -12.30
CA LYS A 144 4.16 3.44 -13.13
C LYS A 144 5.32 2.68 -13.77
N MET A 145 5.97 1.81 -13.01
CA MET A 145 7.07 0.97 -13.50
C MET A 145 6.62 0.02 -14.61
N LEU A 146 5.47 -0.65 -14.45
CA LEU A 146 4.90 -1.51 -15.48
C LEU A 146 4.56 -0.72 -16.74
N THR A 147 3.87 0.41 -16.61
CA THR A 147 3.55 1.29 -17.75
C THR A 147 4.81 1.72 -18.51
N LEU A 148 5.89 2.04 -17.79
CA LEU A 148 7.18 2.38 -18.38
C LEU A 148 7.75 1.19 -19.16
N LEU A 149 7.92 0.05 -18.50
CA LEU A 149 8.57 -1.13 -19.09
C LEU A 149 7.79 -1.68 -20.28
N GLU A 150 6.46 -1.62 -20.26
CA GLU A 150 5.59 -2.11 -21.34
C GLU A 150 5.80 -1.37 -22.66
N ARG A 151 6.35 -0.16 -22.65
CA ARG A 151 6.74 0.56 -23.88
C ARG A 151 7.94 -0.04 -24.59
N TYR A 152 8.78 -0.80 -23.88
CA TYR A 152 10.06 -1.30 -24.39
C TYR A 152 10.16 -2.82 -24.40
N ILE A 153 9.35 -3.52 -23.60
CA ILE A 153 9.55 -4.95 -23.29
C ILE A 153 9.54 -5.88 -24.51
N ASN A 154 8.86 -5.49 -25.59
CA ASN A 154 8.79 -6.29 -26.81
C ASN A 154 10.10 -6.24 -27.62
N ASP A 155 10.91 -5.21 -27.41
CA ASP A 155 12.16 -4.95 -28.13
C ASP A 155 13.40 -5.14 -27.24
N ILE A 156 13.22 -5.39 -25.94
CA ILE A 156 14.31 -5.67 -24.98
C ILE A 156 14.65 -7.16 -25.01
N GLU A 157 15.93 -7.48 -25.22
CA GLU A 157 16.47 -8.85 -25.11
C GLU A 157 17.15 -9.13 -23.76
N ASN A 158 17.32 -8.09 -22.93
CA ASN A 158 18.01 -8.20 -21.65
C ASN A 158 17.20 -9.00 -20.61
N ASN A 159 17.68 -10.21 -20.28
CA ASN A 159 17.01 -11.12 -19.34
C ASN A 159 16.77 -10.52 -17.94
N ILE A 160 17.61 -9.59 -17.46
CA ILE A 160 17.41 -8.98 -16.13
C ILE A 160 16.15 -8.11 -16.14
N VAL A 161 15.95 -7.29 -17.18
CA VAL A 161 14.71 -6.49 -17.32
C VAL A 161 13.51 -7.38 -17.57
N LEU A 162 13.65 -8.38 -18.45
CA LEU A 162 12.56 -9.32 -18.73
C LEU A 162 12.11 -10.03 -17.46
N ASP A 163 13.05 -10.53 -16.65
CA ASP A 163 12.74 -11.18 -15.39
C ASP A 163 12.10 -10.22 -14.39
N TYR A 164 12.61 -8.99 -14.28
CA TYR A 164 12.04 -7.98 -13.38
C TYR A 164 10.60 -7.60 -13.78
N TYR A 165 10.36 -7.38 -15.08
CA TYR A 165 9.03 -7.10 -15.61
C TYR A 165 8.06 -8.24 -15.32
N GLN A 166 8.46 -9.49 -15.58
CA GLN A 166 7.60 -10.65 -15.31
C GLN A 166 7.30 -10.81 -13.82
N ASN A 167 8.25 -10.47 -12.93
CA ASN A 167 8.03 -10.46 -11.49
C ASN A 167 6.97 -9.41 -11.09
N LEU A 168 7.12 -8.16 -11.54
CA LEU A 168 6.14 -7.10 -11.29
C LEU A 168 4.75 -7.43 -11.85
N LYS A 169 4.70 -8.00 -13.05
CA LYS A 169 3.46 -8.40 -13.72
C LYS A 169 2.77 -9.54 -12.96
N SER A 170 3.53 -10.51 -12.48
CA SER A 170 3.00 -11.61 -11.67
C SER A 170 2.42 -11.11 -10.35
N LEU A 171 3.09 -10.15 -9.70
CA LEU A 171 2.56 -9.49 -8.51
C LEU A 171 1.28 -8.70 -8.81
N ASP A 172 1.22 -7.93 -9.91
CA ASP A 172 0.00 -7.22 -10.34
C ASP A 172 -1.18 -8.17 -10.53
N GLN A 173 -0.95 -9.28 -11.23
CA GLN A 173 -1.95 -10.30 -11.50
C GLN A 173 -2.41 -10.96 -10.20
N SER A 174 -1.49 -11.26 -9.28
CA SER A 174 -1.82 -11.81 -7.96
C SER A 174 -2.72 -10.84 -7.18
N LEU A 175 -2.36 -9.56 -7.09
CA LEU A 175 -3.17 -8.54 -6.43
C LEU A 175 -4.57 -8.44 -7.04
N LYS A 176 -4.72 -8.56 -8.36
CA LYS A 176 -6.03 -8.49 -9.06
C LYS A 176 -6.82 -9.82 -9.05
N ALA A 177 -6.21 -10.91 -8.62
CA ALA A 177 -6.84 -12.24 -8.69
C ALA A 177 -8.05 -12.38 -7.73
N TYR A 178 -8.28 -11.44 -6.81
CA TYR A 178 -9.50 -11.42 -5.99
C TYR A 178 -10.79 -11.34 -6.85
N LEU A 179 -10.70 -10.82 -8.08
CA LEU A 179 -11.82 -10.73 -9.03
C LEU A 179 -12.13 -12.06 -9.73
N SER A 180 -11.18 -13.00 -9.77
CA SER A 180 -11.27 -14.23 -10.57
C SER A 180 -11.07 -15.52 -9.78
N LEU A 181 -10.63 -15.41 -8.53
CA LEU A 181 -10.51 -16.53 -7.60
C LEU A 181 -11.69 -16.57 -6.62
N PRO A 182 -12.18 -17.77 -6.29
CA PRO A 182 -13.10 -17.96 -5.18
C PRO A 182 -12.53 -17.44 -3.86
N LEU A 183 -13.38 -16.99 -2.94
CA LEU A 183 -12.95 -16.39 -1.66
C LEU A 183 -12.02 -17.30 -0.85
N GLU A 184 -12.24 -18.61 -0.88
CA GLU A 184 -11.44 -19.61 -0.16
C GLU A 184 -10.03 -19.83 -0.75
N LYS A 185 -9.77 -19.25 -1.92
CA LYS A 185 -8.45 -19.27 -2.59
C LYS A 185 -7.70 -17.95 -2.44
N TRP A 186 -8.27 -16.98 -1.71
CA TRP A 186 -7.62 -15.71 -1.48
C TRP A 186 -6.51 -15.86 -0.45
N GLU A 187 -5.31 -15.49 -0.88
CA GLU A 187 -4.13 -15.37 -0.05
C GLU A 187 -3.81 -13.90 0.21
N TRP A 188 -2.65 -13.64 0.82
CA TRP A 188 -2.18 -12.31 1.20
C TRP A 188 -2.40 -11.21 0.14
N TYR A 189 -2.00 -11.45 -1.10
CA TYR A 189 -2.08 -10.45 -2.16
C TYR A 189 -3.52 -10.20 -2.65
N GLN A 190 -4.38 -11.22 -2.70
CA GLN A 190 -5.78 -11.00 -3.06
C GLN A 190 -6.49 -10.14 -2.01
N TRP A 191 -6.18 -10.34 -0.73
CA TRP A 191 -6.68 -9.50 0.35
C TRP A 191 -6.21 -8.05 0.24
N GLN A 192 -4.93 -7.82 -0.05
CA GLN A 192 -4.40 -6.47 -0.30
C GLN A 192 -5.12 -5.80 -1.48
N GLY A 193 -5.27 -6.50 -2.61
CA GLY A 193 -5.96 -5.95 -3.78
C GLY A 193 -7.43 -5.61 -3.49
N PHE A 194 -8.15 -6.49 -2.80
CA PHE A 194 -9.53 -6.26 -2.40
C PHE A 194 -9.68 -5.04 -1.47
N TYR A 195 -8.83 -4.92 -0.44
CA TYR A 195 -8.90 -3.80 0.49
C TYR A 195 -8.48 -2.47 -0.13
N THR A 196 -7.48 -2.48 -1.02
CA THR A 196 -7.13 -1.30 -1.83
C THR A 196 -8.31 -0.84 -2.69
N GLU A 197 -9.06 -1.76 -3.30
CA GLU A 197 -10.21 -1.38 -4.12
C GLU A 197 -11.41 -0.90 -3.29
N ILE A 198 -11.67 -1.52 -2.12
CA ILE A 198 -12.68 -1.00 -1.17
C ILE A 198 -12.32 0.43 -0.75
N GLN A 199 -11.06 0.66 -0.36
CA GLN A 199 -10.59 1.97 0.08
C GLN A 199 -10.85 3.05 -0.97
N LYS A 200 -10.47 2.78 -2.22
CA LYS A 200 -10.72 3.67 -3.36
C LYS A 200 -12.21 3.90 -3.58
N THR A 201 -13.01 2.85 -3.55
CA THR A 201 -14.45 2.91 -3.84
C THR A 201 -15.24 3.65 -2.76
N LEU A 202 -14.87 3.48 -1.49
CA LEU A 202 -15.49 4.18 -0.36
C LEU A 202 -14.91 5.59 -0.15
N GLY A 203 -13.74 5.89 -0.72
CA GLY A 203 -13.03 7.16 -0.52
C GLY A 203 -12.54 7.36 0.92
N THR A 204 -12.45 6.29 1.71
CA THR A 204 -12.08 6.32 3.12
C THR A 204 -11.62 4.95 3.60
N GLY A 205 -11.04 4.93 4.80
CA GLY A 205 -10.52 3.73 5.44
C GLY A 205 -9.03 3.54 5.22
N ASP A 206 -8.47 2.64 6.01
CA ASP A 206 -7.07 2.24 6.01
C ASP A 206 -6.98 0.74 6.20
N TRP A 207 -5.87 0.15 5.77
CA TRP A 207 -5.58 -1.26 6.02
C TRP A 207 -4.12 -1.50 6.30
N ASP A 208 -3.88 -2.49 7.15
CA ASP A 208 -2.54 -2.97 7.49
C ASP A 208 -2.59 -4.36 8.14
N TYR A 209 -1.42 -4.95 8.31
CA TYR A 209 -1.26 -6.13 9.13
C TYR A 209 -1.52 -5.83 10.61
N VAL A 210 -2.42 -6.60 11.22
CA VAL A 210 -2.72 -6.55 12.65
C VAL A 210 -2.10 -7.77 13.31
N ALA A 211 -0.99 -7.57 14.03
CA ALA A 211 -0.30 -8.62 14.75
C ALA A 211 -1.16 -9.18 15.91
N ASN A 212 -1.16 -10.50 16.07
CA ASN A 212 -1.75 -11.17 17.23
C ASN A 212 -0.95 -12.43 17.61
N LYS A 213 -1.29 -13.07 18.72
CA LYS A 213 -0.59 -14.26 19.24
C LYS A 213 -0.61 -15.47 18.30
N SER A 214 -1.46 -15.46 17.28
CA SER A 214 -1.67 -16.57 16.33
C SER A 214 -1.13 -16.26 14.93
N GLY A 215 -0.32 -15.20 14.75
CA GLY A 215 0.25 -14.85 13.43
C GLY A 215 -0.48 -13.75 12.68
N GLY A 216 -1.38 -13.00 13.35
CA GLY A 216 -2.00 -11.78 12.83
C GLY A 216 -3.00 -12.00 11.70
N PHE A 217 -3.45 -10.91 11.08
CA PHE A 217 -4.32 -10.89 9.89
C PHE A 217 -4.21 -9.54 9.17
N LEU A 218 -4.62 -9.47 7.90
CA LEU A 218 -4.80 -8.18 7.22
C LEU A 218 -6.13 -7.56 7.65
N GLY A 219 -6.09 -6.38 8.26
CA GLY A 219 -7.29 -5.66 8.71
C GLY A 219 -7.57 -4.44 7.85
N PHE A 220 -8.84 -4.14 7.59
CA PHE A 220 -9.30 -2.88 6.97
C PHE A 220 -10.27 -2.19 7.92
N TRP A 221 -9.98 -0.95 8.35
CA TRP A 221 -10.83 -0.19 9.27
C TRP A 221 -11.29 1.12 8.66
N TRP A 222 -12.57 1.44 8.82
CA TRP A 222 -13.20 2.60 8.21
C TRP A 222 -14.45 3.04 8.98
N HIS A 223 -15.05 4.14 8.51
CA HIS A 223 -16.32 4.66 9.03
C HIS A 223 -16.26 4.95 10.55
N TRP A 224 -15.23 5.70 10.94
CA TRP A 224 -15.03 6.13 12.32
C TRP A 224 -16.08 7.16 12.74
N LYS A 225 -16.58 6.97 13.96
CA LYS A 225 -17.49 7.88 14.64
C LYS A 225 -17.05 8.09 16.08
N THR A 226 -17.55 9.17 16.67
CA THR A 226 -17.29 9.53 18.07
C THR A 226 -18.60 9.52 18.84
N GLY A 227 -18.54 9.08 20.09
CA GLY A 227 -19.66 9.10 21.03
C GLY A 227 -19.22 9.60 22.40
N SER A 228 -20.20 9.91 23.24
CA SER A 228 -20.01 10.18 24.66
C SER A 228 -20.94 9.31 25.50
N PHE A 229 -20.51 9.00 26.71
CA PHE A 229 -21.36 8.40 27.73
C PHE A 229 -20.78 8.71 29.11
N ASN A 230 -21.59 9.24 30.03
CA ASN A 230 -21.16 9.64 31.38
C ASN A 230 -19.88 10.49 31.40
N GLY A 231 -19.79 11.46 30.49
CA GLY A 231 -18.62 12.35 30.34
C GLY A 231 -17.39 11.70 29.70
N THR A 232 -17.42 10.40 29.40
CA THR A 232 -16.35 9.68 28.71
C THR A 232 -16.55 9.76 27.20
N LYS A 233 -15.58 10.30 26.47
CA LYS A 233 -15.54 10.24 25.01
C LYS A 233 -14.96 8.91 24.55
N PHE A 234 -15.52 8.36 23.48
CA PHE A 234 -15.05 7.13 22.87
C PHE A 234 -15.23 7.20 21.35
N GLN A 235 -14.56 6.29 20.64
CA GLN A 235 -14.70 6.15 19.19
C GLN A 235 -15.18 4.74 18.84
N TYR A 236 -15.91 4.61 17.75
CA TYR A 236 -16.38 3.32 17.25
C TYR A 236 -16.35 3.34 15.73
N TYR A 237 -16.13 2.16 15.14
CA TYR A 237 -15.82 2.04 13.72
C TYR A 237 -16.06 0.61 13.24
N LEU A 238 -15.99 0.41 11.92
CA LEU A 238 -16.08 -0.91 11.29
C LEU A 238 -14.69 -1.43 10.96
N GLN A 239 -14.49 -2.74 11.11
CA GLN A 239 -13.25 -3.40 10.73
C GLN A 239 -13.53 -4.74 10.03
N LEU A 240 -12.89 -4.95 8.88
CA LEU A 240 -12.77 -6.26 8.26
C LEU A 240 -11.54 -6.93 8.85
N GLU A 241 -11.72 -8.16 9.32
CA GLU A 241 -10.67 -9.06 9.78
C GLU A 241 -10.66 -10.25 8.83
N GLN A 242 -10.30 -10.02 7.56
CA GLN A 242 -10.44 -10.98 6.45
C GLN A 242 -11.86 -11.52 6.29
N ASP A 243 -12.13 -12.73 6.79
CA ASP A 243 -13.41 -13.43 6.66
C ASP A 243 -14.52 -12.89 7.57
N LYS A 244 -14.22 -11.88 8.39
CA LYS A 244 -15.15 -11.31 9.37
C LYS A 244 -15.32 -9.81 9.18
N LEU A 245 -16.55 -9.35 9.41
CA LEU A 245 -16.84 -7.94 9.67
C LEU A 245 -17.14 -7.76 11.16
N VAL A 246 -16.46 -6.80 11.77
CA VAL A 246 -16.44 -6.59 13.22
C VAL A 246 -16.73 -5.13 13.55
N PHE A 247 -17.55 -4.92 14.58
CA PHE A 247 -17.85 -3.61 15.15
C PHE A 247 -16.87 -3.33 16.28
N LYS A 248 -16.11 -2.24 16.15
CA LYS A 248 -15.01 -1.91 17.03
C LYS A 248 -15.34 -0.71 17.91
N LEU A 249 -14.74 -0.70 19.09
CA LEU A 249 -14.83 0.37 20.08
C LEU A 249 -13.44 0.69 20.59
N TYR A 250 -13.16 1.97 20.73
CA TYR A 250 -11.97 2.54 21.33
C TYR A 250 -12.33 3.39 22.54
N VAL A 251 -11.73 3.06 23.69
CA VAL A 251 -11.87 3.83 24.92
C VAL A 251 -10.49 3.98 25.54
N GLU A 252 -10.04 5.23 25.67
CA GLU A 252 -8.73 5.57 26.24
C GLU A 252 -8.63 5.10 27.69
N GLU A 253 -9.50 5.63 28.54
CA GLU A 253 -9.48 5.46 29.99
C GLU A 253 -9.89 4.06 30.43
N GLU A 254 -9.00 3.36 31.14
CA GLU A 254 -9.21 1.97 31.52
C GLU A 254 -10.40 1.76 32.46
N SER A 255 -10.59 2.67 33.41
CA SER A 255 -11.70 2.61 34.38
C SER A 255 -13.07 2.63 33.70
N ASN A 256 -13.18 3.26 32.53
CA ASN A 256 -14.46 3.52 31.88
C ASN A 256 -14.77 2.48 30.78
N ARG A 257 -13.79 1.66 30.37
CA ARG A 257 -13.91 0.69 29.27
C ARG A 257 -15.10 -0.25 29.42
N ARG A 258 -15.34 -0.79 30.62
CA ARG A 258 -16.41 -1.78 30.84
C ARG A 258 -17.79 -1.16 30.67
N GLU A 259 -18.01 -0.01 31.30
CA GLU A 259 -19.31 0.66 31.30
C GLU A 259 -19.66 1.18 29.89
N VAL A 260 -18.69 1.81 29.20
CA VAL A 260 -18.86 2.28 27.83
C VAL A 260 -19.07 1.11 26.85
N ARG A 261 -18.34 0.00 27.02
CA ARG A 261 -18.56 -1.22 26.23
C ARG A 261 -19.98 -1.73 26.37
N ASP A 262 -20.49 -1.84 27.59
CA ASP A 262 -21.81 -2.40 27.85
C ASP A 262 -22.92 -1.49 27.31
N PHE A 263 -22.78 -0.17 27.49
CA PHE A 263 -23.65 0.83 26.88
C PHE A 263 -23.66 0.74 25.36
N TYR A 264 -22.48 0.79 24.72
CA TYR A 264 -22.36 0.73 23.27
C TYR A 264 -22.88 -0.59 22.69
N ALA A 265 -22.53 -1.72 23.31
CA ALA A 265 -22.98 -3.04 22.89
C ALA A 265 -24.51 -3.15 22.90
N HIS A 266 -25.15 -2.66 23.96
CA HIS A 266 -26.61 -2.65 24.06
C HIS A 266 -27.23 -1.83 22.92
N ARG A 267 -26.80 -0.58 22.72
CA ARG A 267 -27.30 0.29 21.65
C ARG A 267 -27.09 -0.31 20.25
N LEU A 268 -25.91 -0.89 20.01
CA LEU A 268 -25.57 -1.52 18.74
C LEU A 268 -26.50 -2.71 18.44
N LEU A 269 -26.69 -3.60 19.40
CA LEU A 269 -27.51 -4.82 19.22
C LEU A 269 -28.99 -4.49 19.08
N GLU A 270 -29.51 -3.51 19.82
CA GLU A 270 -30.89 -3.02 19.66
C GLU A 270 -31.11 -2.45 18.25
N LYS A 271 -30.24 -1.54 17.80
CA LYS A 271 -30.35 -0.94 16.46
C LYS A 271 -30.19 -1.98 15.35
N ALA A 272 -29.32 -2.95 15.54
CA ALA A 272 -29.14 -4.04 14.58
C ALA A 272 -30.39 -4.91 14.45
N LYS A 273 -31.06 -5.20 15.56
CA LYS A 273 -32.35 -5.90 15.56
C LYS A 273 -33.43 -5.11 14.82
N GLU A 274 -33.54 -3.81 15.05
CA GLU A 274 -34.48 -2.94 14.33
C GLU A 274 -34.25 -2.94 12.81
N LEU A 275 -33.00 -3.03 12.38
CA LEU A 275 -32.59 -3.01 10.97
C LEU A 275 -32.49 -4.41 10.35
N ASN A 276 -32.89 -5.47 11.08
CA ASN A 276 -32.76 -6.87 10.66
C ASN A 276 -31.33 -7.23 10.22
N ILE A 277 -30.34 -6.81 11.01
CA ILE A 277 -28.93 -7.16 10.84
C ILE A 277 -28.54 -8.09 11.98
N GLU A 278 -28.15 -9.31 11.65
CA GLU A 278 -27.81 -10.31 12.64
C GLU A 278 -26.37 -10.15 13.13
N LEU A 279 -26.23 -9.79 14.42
CA LEU A 279 -24.95 -9.62 15.10
C LEU A 279 -24.85 -10.58 16.28
N THR A 280 -23.63 -11.05 16.54
CA THR A 280 -23.29 -11.77 17.78
C THR A 280 -22.24 -11.01 18.56
N GLN A 281 -22.42 -10.90 19.88
CA GLN A 281 -21.42 -10.30 20.75
C GLN A 281 -20.08 -11.04 20.62
N PHE A 282 -18.99 -10.29 20.45
CA PHE A 282 -17.70 -10.84 20.08
C PHE A 282 -16.57 -9.93 20.56
N GLY A 283 -15.53 -10.52 21.18
CA GLY A 283 -14.32 -9.80 21.57
C GLY A 283 -14.01 -9.90 23.06
N ARG A 284 -12.95 -9.19 23.47
CA ARG A 284 -12.49 -9.08 24.86
C ARG A 284 -12.31 -7.62 25.21
N LEU A 285 -12.44 -7.30 26.50
CA LEU A 285 -12.20 -5.94 26.99
C LEU A 285 -10.75 -5.52 26.70
N GLY A 286 -10.57 -4.30 26.21
CA GLY A 286 -9.26 -3.74 25.87
C GLY A 286 -9.39 -2.27 25.51
N LYS A 287 -8.28 -1.60 25.17
CA LYS A 287 -8.29 -0.20 24.72
C LYS A 287 -9.00 -0.07 23.37
N TYR A 288 -8.58 -0.89 22.41
CA TYR A 288 -9.31 -1.19 21.18
C TYR A 288 -9.95 -2.56 21.35
N MET A 289 -11.25 -2.67 21.17
CA MET A 289 -11.97 -3.91 21.40
C MET A 289 -13.00 -4.17 20.30
N SER A 290 -13.21 -5.45 20.03
CA SER A 290 -14.35 -5.92 19.26
C SER A 290 -15.57 -6.00 20.19
N ILE A 291 -16.73 -5.62 19.68
CA ILE A 291 -17.99 -5.59 20.42
C ILE A 291 -18.95 -6.65 19.90
N ALA A 292 -19.11 -6.68 18.58
CA ALA A 292 -19.94 -7.63 17.89
C ALA A 292 -19.32 -7.99 16.53
N LYS A 293 -19.69 -9.14 16.00
CA LYS A 293 -19.40 -9.54 14.63
C LYS A 293 -20.69 -9.74 13.85
N LEU A 294 -20.64 -9.47 12.55
CA LEU A 294 -21.71 -9.85 11.64
C LEU A 294 -21.80 -11.38 11.55
N ASN A 295 -23.02 -11.92 11.58
CA ASN A 295 -23.24 -13.36 11.48
C ASN A 295 -23.21 -13.87 10.04
N THR A 296 -23.60 -13.03 9.09
CA THR A 296 -23.61 -13.36 7.66
C THR A 296 -22.27 -13.03 7.00
N GLU A 297 -22.01 -13.68 5.87
CA GLU A 297 -20.92 -13.28 4.99
C GLU A 297 -21.17 -11.84 4.50
N TYR A 298 -20.14 -11.00 4.57
CA TYR A 298 -20.23 -9.61 4.13
C TYR A 298 -19.90 -9.45 2.64
N ARG A 299 -19.11 -10.37 2.08
CA ARG A 299 -18.75 -10.45 0.66
C ARG A 299 -19.82 -11.19 -0.11
N ILE A 300 -20.48 -10.52 -1.03
CA ILE A 300 -21.48 -11.15 -1.89
C ILE A 300 -20.76 -11.96 -2.97
N ILE A 301 -21.17 -13.20 -3.18
CA ILE A 301 -20.57 -14.12 -4.15
C ILE A 301 -21.62 -14.69 -5.08
N ASN A 302 -21.21 -15.03 -6.30
CA ASN A 302 -22.04 -15.79 -7.23
C ASN A 302 -21.95 -17.31 -6.95
N GLU A 303 -22.69 -18.10 -7.74
CA GLU A 303 -22.72 -19.57 -7.63
C GLU A 303 -21.34 -20.26 -7.77
N LYS A 304 -20.36 -19.57 -8.35
CA LYS A 304 -18.98 -20.08 -8.51
C LYS A 304 -18.04 -19.67 -7.37
N GLY A 305 -18.57 -19.02 -6.32
CA GLY A 305 -17.77 -18.52 -5.20
C GLY A 305 -16.98 -17.24 -5.51
N LEU A 306 -17.18 -16.64 -6.69
CA LEU A 306 -16.49 -15.42 -7.09
C LEU A 306 -17.19 -14.19 -6.52
N LEU A 307 -16.39 -13.20 -6.12
CA LEU A 307 -16.87 -11.94 -5.56
C LEU A 307 -17.72 -11.14 -6.56
N ASP A 308 -18.90 -10.73 -6.12
CA ASP A 308 -19.62 -9.58 -6.69
C ASP A 308 -19.22 -8.32 -5.93
N PHE A 309 -18.29 -7.56 -6.51
CA PHE A 309 -17.71 -6.39 -5.85
C PHE A 309 -18.77 -5.30 -5.61
N SER A 310 -19.65 -5.05 -6.59
CA SER A 310 -20.68 -4.01 -6.49
C SER A 310 -21.67 -4.32 -5.37
N LEU A 311 -22.21 -5.54 -5.33
CA LEU A 311 -23.14 -5.95 -4.26
C LEU A 311 -22.45 -6.02 -2.90
N THR A 312 -21.15 -6.36 -2.86
CA THR A 312 -20.36 -6.30 -1.62
C THR A 312 -20.27 -4.87 -1.09
N ILE A 313 -19.98 -3.88 -1.94
CA ILE A 313 -19.94 -2.47 -1.54
C ILE A 313 -21.31 -1.98 -1.06
N GLU A 314 -22.40 -2.37 -1.72
CA GLU A 314 -23.76 -2.06 -1.26
C GLU A 314 -24.06 -2.64 0.12
N ASN A 315 -23.65 -3.89 0.36
CA ASN A 315 -23.79 -4.53 1.67
C ASN A 315 -22.96 -3.81 2.75
N LEU A 316 -21.72 -3.43 2.46
CA LEU A 316 -20.88 -2.64 3.36
C LEU A 316 -21.54 -1.28 3.69
N LYS A 317 -22.13 -0.60 2.70
CA LYS A 317 -22.86 0.66 2.90
C LYS A 317 -24.13 0.48 3.75
N LYS A 318 -24.85 -0.63 3.58
CA LYS A 318 -25.99 -0.98 4.45
C LYS A 318 -25.54 -1.11 5.91
N ILE A 319 -24.38 -1.71 6.13
CA ILE A 319 -23.79 -1.87 7.47
C ILE A 319 -23.28 -0.54 8.03
N MET A 320 -22.70 0.34 7.21
CA MET A 320 -22.35 1.71 7.62
C MET A 320 -23.60 2.47 8.11
N ASN A 321 -24.71 2.35 7.39
CA ASN A 321 -25.97 2.99 7.79
C ASN A 321 -26.51 2.51 9.15
N LEU A 322 -26.13 1.32 9.63
CA LEU A 322 -26.38 0.91 11.01
C LEU A 322 -25.77 1.92 12.00
N LEU A 323 -24.48 2.24 11.80
CA LEU A 323 -23.73 3.16 12.65
C LEU A 323 -24.20 4.60 12.48
N ASP A 324 -24.59 4.99 11.26
CA ASP A 324 -25.17 6.32 11.01
C ASP A 324 -26.46 6.56 11.78
N LYS A 325 -27.22 5.49 12.05
CA LYS A 325 -28.48 5.54 12.80
C LYS A 325 -28.33 5.23 14.28
N LEU A 326 -27.10 5.08 14.79
CA LEU A 326 -26.88 4.94 16.22
C LEU A 326 -27.03 6.30 16.89
N GLU A 327 -28.04 6.43 17.73
CA GLU A 327 -28.17 7.55 18.65
C GLU A 327 -27.27 7.30 19.85
N ILE A 328 -26.11 7.97 19.86
CA ILE A 328 -25.10 7.86 20.92
C ILE A 328 -24.90 9.25 21.50
N SER A 329 -25.41 9.45 22.72
CA SER A 329 -25.23 10.68 23.51
C SER A 329 -24.84 10.37 24.95
#